data_AF-A0A0J7YPS7-F1
#
_entry.id   AF-A0A0J7YPS7-F1
#
_cell.length_a   1.000
_cell.length_b   1.000
_cell.length_c   1.000
_cell.angle_alpha   90.00
_cell.angle_beta   90.00
_cell.angle_gamma   90.00
#
_symmetry.space_group_name_H-M   'P 1'
#
loop_
_entity.id
_entity.type
_entity.pdbx_description
1 polymer ?
#
loop_
_entity_poly.entity_id
_entity_poly.type
_entity_poly.pdbx_seq_one_letter_code
_entity_poly.pdbx_strand_id
1 'polypeptide(L)'
;SFPDINSIGVAFNSWSVALTVFCATCLHPDDQHHGMINDLRLAISSSLNVNEGRITGLQLLANGDITTRFSFLVLPRTSADDPEGDVVAELFSSLMQNISSDLRQNEILQYASPPPTQVTISVVLVRYCGPEVYRVIDDFSEQCPSGILATLANPFNVRSGIIVIILGGFLLAIGSSVLVCTLKKTGKTRYE
;
A
#
# COMPACT_ATOMS: atom_id res chain seq x y z
N SER A 1 -28.12 13.92 -1.58
CA SER A 1 -27.27 14.09 -2.78
C SER A 1 -26.05 13.21 -2.60
N PHE A 2 -25.57 12.58 -3.67
CA PHE A 2 -24.33 11.79 -3.62
C PHE A 2 -23.12 12.72 -3.63
N PRO A 3 -22.01 12.34 -2.98
CA PRO A 3 -20.78 13.12 -3.05
C PRO A 3 -20.22 13.09 -4.47
N ASP A 4 -19.66 14.22 -4.90
CA ASP A 4 -18.90 14.27 -6.14
C ASP A 4 -17.50 13.68 -5.90
N ILE A 5 -17.34 12.42 -6.26
CA ILE A 5 -16.08 11.69 -6.10
C ILE A 5 -15.13 11.82 -7.30
N ASN A 6 -15.56 12.51 -8.37
CA ASN A 6 -14.83 12.59 -9.65
C ASN A 6 -14.34 14.02 -9.98
N SER A 7 -14.66 15.00 -9.15
CA SER A 7 -14.15 16.37 -9.30
C SER A 7 -12.79 16.55 -8.61
N ILE A 8 -11.79 16.99 -9.38
CA ILE A 8 -10.41 17.16 -8.89
C ILE A 8 -10.38 18.13 -7.70
N GLY A 9 -9.71 17.71 -6.63
CA GLY A 9 -9.54 18.48 -5.40
C GLY A 9 -10.68 18.32 -4.40
N VAL A 10 -11.80 17.67 -4.76
CA VAL A 10 -12.89 17.41 -3.82
C VAL A 10 -12.44 16.38 -2.80
N ALA A 11 -12.67 16.70 -1.52
CA ALA A 11 -12.42 15.82 -0.40
C ALA A 11 -13.74 15.24 0.12
N PHE A 12 -13.75 13.97 0.48
CA PHE A 12 -14.92 13.25 0.97
C PHE A 12 -14.50 12.10 1.89
N ASN A 13 -15.41 11.65 2.74
CA ASN A 13 -15.17 10.50 3.61
C ASN A 13 -15.21 9.21 2.79
N SER A 14 -14.35 8.27 3.14
CA SER A 14 -14.23 6.94 2.53
C SER A 14 -13.94 5.92 3.62
N TRP A 15 -14.03 4.62 3.31
CA TRP A 15 -13.75 3.56 4.27
C TRP A 15 -12.47 2.85 3.86
N SER A 16 -11.46 2.91 4.74
CA SER A 16 -10.25 2.11 4.60
C SER A 16 -10.47 0.75 5.26
N VAL A 17 -10.25 -0.30 4.49
CA VAL A 17 -10.28 -1.68 4.95
C VAL A 17 -8.86 -2.22 4.89
N ALA A 18 -8.39 -2.81 5.98
CA ALA A 18 -7.05 -3.37 6.06
C ALA A 18 -7.03 -4.70 6.84
N LEU A 19 -6.16 -5.62 6.41
CA LEU A 19 -5.86 -6.85 7.15
C LEU A 19 -4.39 -7.25 6.97
N THR A 20 -3.92 -8.14 7.83
CA THR A 20 -2.56 -8.68 7.74
C THR A 20 -2.58 -10.05 7.06
N VAL A 21 -1.75 -10.21 6.03
CA VAL A 21 -1.52 -11.49 5.34
C VAL A 21 -0.09 -11.98 5.59
N PHE A 22 0.09 -13.30 5.64
CA PHE A 22 1.38 -13.96 5.85
C PHE A 22 1.98 -14.39 4.51
N CYS A 23 2.53 -13.43 3.77
CA CYS A 23 3.11 -13.68 2.46
C CYS A 23 4.45 -12.96 2.29
N ALA A 24 5.56 -13.71 2.40
CA ALA A 24 6.92 -13.19 2.24
C ALA A 24 7.23 -12.81 0.78
N THR A 25 6.69 -13.55 -0.20
CA THR A 25 6.90 -13.28 -1.64
C THR A 25 6.13 -12.05 -2.12
N CYS A 26 5.09 -11.65 -1.41
CA CYS A 26 4.31 -10.45 -1.67
C CYS A 26 5.05 -9.16 -1.27
N LEU A 27 6.28 -9.26 -0.74
CA LEU A 27 7.12 -8.13 -0.34
C LEU A 27 7.98 -7.59 -1.50
N HIS A 28 7.97 -8.22 -2.68
CA HIS A 28 8.85 -7.87 -3.80
C HIS A 28 8.02 -7.33 -4.97
N PRO A 29 7.91 -5.99 -5.11
CA PRO A 29 7.14 -5.36 -6.17
C PRO A 29 7.85 -5.51 -7.52
N ASP A 30 7.75 -6.68 -8.12
CA ASP A 30 8.04 -6.88 -9.55
C ASP A 30 6.80 -6.52 -10.38
N ASP A 31 6.94 -6.33 -11.70
CA ASP A 31 5.86 -5.94 -12.63
C ASP A 31 4.59 -6.82 -12.55
N GLN A 32 4.70 -8.03 -12.01
CA GLN A 32 3.56 -8.92 -11.72
C GLN A 32 2.57 -8.33 -10.70
N HIS A 33 2.99 -7.38 -9.84
CA HIS A 33 2.13 -6.75 -8.84
C HIS A 33 1.00 -5.91 -9.45
N HIS A 34 1.21 -5.28 -10.62
CA HIS A 34 0.15 -4.48 -11.25
C HIS A 34 -1.00 -5.32 -11.78
N GLY A 35 -0.70 -6.48 -12.38
CA GLY A 35 -1.73 -7.44 -12.80
C GLY A 35 -2.50 -7.98 -11.60
N MET A 36 -1.78 -8.40 -10.56
CA MET A 36 -2.38 -8.93 -9.34
C MET A 36 -3.30 -7.92 -8.63
N ILE A 37 -2.95 -6.63 -8.62
CA ILE A 37 -3.81 -5.59 -8.02
C ILE A 37 -5.14 -5.47 -8.77
N ASN A 38 -5.14 -5.50 -10.09
CA ASN A 38 -6.37 -5.42 -10.88
C ASN A 38 -7.23 -6.68 -10.72
N ASP A 39 -6.62 -7.86 -10.76
CA ASP A 39 -7.34 -9.12 -10.56
C ASP A 39 -7.95 -9.20 -9.16
N LEU A 40 -7.23 -8.73 -8.14
CA LEU A 40 -7.73 -8.63 -6.78
C LEU A 40 -8.85 -7.60 -6.64
N ARG A 41 -8.75 -6.46 -7.33
CA ARG A 41 -9.84 -5.45 -7.38
C ARG A 41 -11.12 -6.06 -7.95
N LEU A 42 -11.00 -6.82 -9.04
CA LEU A 42 -12.11 -7.54 -9.68
C LEU A 42 -12.69 -8.63 -8.77
N ALA A 43 -11.83 -9.42 -8.12
CA ALA A 43 -12.27 -10.46 -7.21
C ALA A 43 -13.03 -9.90 -6.00
N ILE A 44 -12.54 -8.79 -5.41
CA ILE A 44 -13.19 -8.09 -4.30
C ILE A 44 -14.53 -7.51 -4.76
N SER A 45 -14.54 -6.78 -5.88
CA SER A 45 -15.75 -6.13 -6.38
C SER A 45 -16.84 -7.15 -6.71
N SER A 46 -16.47 -8.26 -7.34
CA SER A 46 -17.37 -9.38 -7.65
C SER A 46 -17.89 -10.06 -6.38
N SER A 47 -17.01 -10.38 -5.42
CA SER A 47 -17.40 -11.06 -4.17
C SER A 47 -18.33 -10.21 -3.31
N LEU A 48 -18.17 -8.88 -3.35
CA LEU A 48 -18.98 -7.94 -2.59
C LEU A 48 -20.19 -7.42 -3.37
N ASN A 49 -20.32 -7.80 -4.65
CA ASN A 49 -21.35 -7.29 -5.57
C ASN A 49 -21.41 -5.75 -5.60
N VAL A 50 -20.24 -5.11 -5.79
CA VAL A 50 -20.10 -3.66 -5.86
C VAL A 50 -19.41 -3.23 -7.14
N ASN A 51 -19.67 -2.01 -7.58
CA ASN A 51 -18.97 -1.43 -8.72
C ASN A 51 -17.46 -1.41 -8.49
N GLU A 52 -16.69 -1.92 -9.46
CA GLU A 52 -15.23 -2.01 -9.38
C GLU A 52 -14.55 -0.66 -9.11
N GLY A 53 -15.06 0.42 -9.71
CA GLY A 53 -14.52 1.77 -9.54
C GLY A 53 -14.67 2.32 -8.12
N ARG A 54 -15.46 1.66 -7.25
CA ARG A 54 -15.56 2.01 -5.83
C ARG A 54 -14.48 1.35 -4.97
N ILE A 55 -13.81 0.33 -5.48
CA ILE A 55 -12.69 -0.32 -4.79
C ILE A 55 -11.40 0.27 -5.36
N THR A 56 -10.70 1.09 -4.57
CA THR A 56 -9.50 1.81 -5.03
C THR A 56 -8.41 1.80 -3.97
N GLY A 57 -7.25 2.37 -4.27
CA GLY A 57 -6.15 2.52 -3.33
C GLY A 57 -5.65 1.19 -2.76
N LEU A 58 -5.75 0.12 -3.55
CA LEU A 58 -5.24 -1.20 -3.20
C LEU A 58 -3.73 -1.13 -2.98
N GLN A 59 -3.29 -1.55 -1.80
CA GLN A 59 -1.90 -1.47 -1.37
C GLN A 59 -1.49 -2.73 -0.63
N LEU A 60 -0.25 -3.12 -0.88
CA LEU A 60 0.45 -4.19 -0.19
C LEU A 60 1.72 -3.58 0.41
N LEU A 61 1.70 -3.37 1.71
CA LEU A 61 2.79 -2.74 2.45
C LEU A 61 3.46 -3.76 3.34
N ALA A 62 4.78 -3.92 3.21
CA ALA A 62 5.56 -4.73 4.12
C ALA A 62 5.31 -4.32 5.58
N ASN A 63 4.96 -5.29 6.42
CA ASN A 63 4.68 -5.09 7.85
C ASN A 63 5.45 -6.12 8.69
N GLY A 64 6.74 -6.29 8.40
CA GLY A 64 7.62 -7.30 8.98
C GLY A 64 8.27 -8.17 7.91
N ASP A 65 9.00 -9.20 8.34
CA ASP A 65 9.82 -10.04 7.45
C ASP A 65 8.98 -11.03 6.61
N ILE A 66 7.78 -11.39 7.09
CA ILE A 66 6.90 -12.39 6.46
C ILE A 66 5.44 -11.93 6.38
N THR A 67 5.16 -10.71 6.82
CA THR A 67 3.83 -10.16 6.98
C THR A 67 3.66 -8.94 6.09
N THR A 68 2.55 -8.89 5.39
CA THR A 68 2.18 -7.78 4.52
C THR A 68 0.83 -7.24 4.98
N ARG A 69 0.73 -5.93 5.10
CA ARG A 69 -0.55 -5.25 5.29
C ARG A 69 -1.19 -5.09 3.93
N PHE A 70 -2.30 -5.78 3.73
CA PHE A 70 -3.20 -5.56 2.63
C PHE A 70 -4.22 -4.49 3.02
N SER A 71 -4.43 -3.50 2.15
CA SER A 71 -5.46 -2.49 2.37
C SER A 71 -6.04 -1.97 1.08
N PHE A 72 -7.29 -1.50 1.14
CA PHE A 72 -7.96 -0.80 0.06
C PHE A 72 -8.93 0.24 0.63
N LEU A 73 -9.46 1.09 -0.26
CA LEU A 73 -10.48 2.08 0.02
C LEU A 73 -11.79 1.66 -0.65
N VAL A 74 -12.89 1.86 0.06
CA VAL A 74 -14.24 1.78 -0.47
C VAL A 74 -14.78 3.20 -0.58
N LEU A 75 -15.00 3.68 -1.79
CA LEU A 75 -15.56 5.00 -2.04
C LEU A 75 -17.05 5.03 -1.68
N PRO A 76 -17.60 6.21 -1.32
CA PRO A 76 -19.03 6.40 -1.15
C PRO A 76 -19.86 5.92 -2.34
N ARG A 77 -21.12 5.60 -2.08
CA ARG A 77 -22.05 5.29 -3.17
C ARG A 77 -22.32 6.53 -4.02
N THR A 78 -22.45 6.31 -5.33
CA THR A 78 -22.80 7.35 -6.31
C THR A 78 -24.22 7.16 -6.87
N SER A 79 -24.88 6.05 -6.56
CA SER A 79 -26.26 5.74 -6.89
C SER A 79 -27.05 5.27 -5.66
N ALA A 80 -28.37 5.30 -5.75
CA ALA A 80 -29.24 4.86 -4.64
C ALA A 80 -29.25 3.33 -4.46
N ASP A 81 -28.98 2.61 -5.54
CA ASP A 81 -28.99 1.15 -5.60
C ASP A 81 -27.68 0.53 -5.04
N ASP A 82 -26.64 1.35 -4.91
CA ASP A 82 -25.36 0.95 -4.36
C ASP A 82 -25.35 0.94 -2.81
N PRO A 83 -24.77 -0.09 -2.17
CA PRO A 83 -24.62 -0.12 -0.72
C PRO A 83 -23.64 0.97 -0.24
N GLU A 84 -23.89 1.53 0.94
CA GLU A 84 -22.94 2.45 1.59
C GLU A 84 -21.63 1.75 1.94
N GLY A 85 -20.54 2.50 2.03
CA GLY A 85 -19.20 1.90 2.16
C GLY A 85 -18.96 1.18 3.50
N ASP A 86 -19.68 1.53 4.57
CA ASP A 86 -19.67 0.80 5.83
C ASP A 86 -20.25 -0.60 5.66
N VAL A 87 -21.38 -0.74 4.96
CA VAL A 87 -22.01 -2.02 4.64
C VAL A 87 -21.07 -2.89 3.82
N VAL A 88 -20.38 -2.31 2.85
CA VAL A 88 -19.40 -3.02 2.01
C VAL A 88 -18.19 -3.48 2.83
N ALA A 89 -17.67 -2.63 3.71
CA ALA A 89 -16.54 -2.96 4.57
C ALA A 89 -16.87 -4.08 5.58
N GLU A 90 -18.06 -4.04 6.18
CA GLU A 90 -18.55 -5.09 7.08
C GLU A 90 -18.82 -6.40 6.32
N LEU A 91 -19.35 -6.34 5.10
CA LEU A 91 -19.51 -7.52 4.26
C LEU A 91 -18.17 -8.17 3.94
N PHE A 92 -17.15 -7.38 3.60
CA PHE A 92 -15.78 -7.88 3.43
C PHE A 92 -15.27 -8.56 4.70
N SER A 93 -15.42 -7.92 5.86
CA SER A 93 -15.04 -8.48 7.16
C SER A 93 -15.72 -9.83 7.41
N SER A 94 -17.03 -9.91 7.17
CA SER A 94 -17.82 -11.12 7.29
C SER A 94 -17.35 -12.24 6.35
N LEU A 95 -17.08 -11.93 5.08
CA LEU A 95 -16.59 -12.93 4.12
C LEU A 95 -15.21 -13.45 4.50
N MET A 96 -14.33 -12.61 5.06
CA MET A 96 -13.01 -13.05 5.53
C MET A 96 -13.08 -13.99 6.74
N GLN A 97 -14.16 -13.95 7.53
CA GLN A 97 -14.39 -14.93 8.61
C GLN A 97 -14.84 -16.30 8.10
N ASN A 98 -15.32 -16.40 6.86
CA ASN A 98 -15.69 -17.66 6.25
C ASN A 98 -14.49 -18.26 5.50
N ILE A 99 -13.98 -19.40 5.99
CA ILE A 99 -12.81 -20.07 5.36
C ILE A 99 -13.07 -20.48 3.91
N SER A 100 -14.33 -20.74 3.57
CA SER A 100 -14.77 -21.21 2.26
C SER A 100 -15.31 -20.10 1.36
N SER A 101 -15.17 -18.82 1.74
CA SER A 101 -15.59 -17.74 0.85
C SER A 101 -14.67 -17.62 -0.37
N ASP A 102 -15.26 -17.35 -1.54
CA ASP A 102 -14.51 -17.13 -2.77
C ASP A 102 -13.51 -15.98 -2.65
N LEU A 103 -13.85 -14.96 -1.83
CA LEU A 103 -12.98 -13.86 -1.49
C LEU A 103 -11.69 -14.33 -0.82
N ARG A 104 -11.81 -15.25 0.16
CA ARG A 104 -10.66 -15.72 0.92
C ARG A 104 -9.84 -16.75 0.15
N GLN A 105 -10.45 -17.48 -0.78
CA GLN A 105 -9.75 -18.41 -1.67
C GLN A 105 -9.03 -17.69 -2.84
N ASN A 106 -9.13 -16.37 -2.93
CA ASN A 106 -8.54 -15.59 -4.01
C ASN A 106 -7.13 -15.08 -3.67
N GLU A 107 -6.20 -15.32 -4.59
CA GLU A 107 -4.90 -14.67 -4.69
C GLU A 107 -4.18 -14.51 -3.34
N ILE A 108 -3.93 -13.27 -2.92
CA ILE A 108 -3.18 -12.94 -1.72
C ILE A 108 -3.99 -13.10 -0.43
N LEU A 109 -5.33 -13.09 -0.52
CA LEU A 109 -6.21 -13.17 0.64
C LEU A 109 -6.23 -14.57 1.25
N GLN A 110 -5.83 -15.59 0.50
CA GLN A 110 -5.66 -16.95 1.02
C GLN A 110 -4.57 -17.04 2.09
N TYR A 111 -3.64 -16.08 2.12
CA TYR A 111 -2.58 -15.98 3.13
C TYR A 111 -3.00 -15.21 4.38
N ALA A 112 -4.26 -14.78 4.49
CA ALA A 112 -4.78 -14.19 5.73
C ALA A 112 -4.79 -15.24 6.87
N SER A 113 -4.71 -14.77 8.12
CA SER A 113 -4.82 -15.68 9.27
C SER A 113 -6.10 -16.51 9.20
N PRO A 114 -6.12 -17.77 9.70
CA PRO A 114 -7.37 -18.51 9.88
C PRO A 114 -8.41 -17.69 10.66
N PRO A 115 -9.72 -17.90 10.43
CA PRO A 115 -10.74 -17.27 11.24
C PRO A 115 -10.54 -17.62 12.73
N PRO A 116 -10.69 -16.67 13.67
CA PRO A 116 -11.07 -15.27 13.42
C PRO A 116 -9.93 -14.44 12.81
N THR A 117 -10.23 -13.76 11.70
CA THR A 117 -9.28 -12.86 11.01
C THR A 117 -9.53 -11.42 11.46
N GLN A 118 -8.49 -10.71 11.86
CA GLN A 118 -8.63 -9.30 12.22
C GLN A 118 -8.69 -8.42 10.96
N VAL A 119 -9.86 -7.84 10.70
CA VAL A 119 -10.06 -6.81 9.68
C VAL A 119 -10.24 -5.46 10.37
N THR A 120 -9.43 -4.48 9.98
CA THR A 120 -9.51 -3.10 10.47
C THR A 120 -10.33 -2.28 9.49
N ILE A 121 -11.39 -1.66 9.97
CA ILE A 121 -12.24 -0.74 9.20
C ILE A 121 -12.13 0.63 9.84
N SER A 122 -11.74 1.63 9.05
CA SER A 122 -11.61 3.01 9.51
C SER A 122 -12.23 3.97 8.50
N VAL A 123 -12.90 5.01 8.99
CA VAL A 123 -13.31 6.13 8.13
C VAL A 123 -12.10 7.04 7.92
N VAL A 124 -11.79 7.36 6.68
CA VAL A 124 -10.67 8.21 6.28
C VAL A 124 -11.14 9.33 5.36
N LEU A 125 -10.44 10.46 5.37
CA LEU A 125 -10.70 11.54 4.44
C LEU A 125 -9.86 11.32 3.17
N VAL A 126 -10.51 11.37 2.01
CA VAL A 126 -9.88 11.11 0.71
C VAL A 126 -10.11 12.29 -0.20
N ARG A 127 -9.10 12.62 -1.01
CA ARG A 127 -9.16 13.63 -2.07
C ARG A 127 -8.94 12.99 -3.43
N TYR A 128 -9.82 13.32 -4.39
CA TYR A 128 -9.65 12.91 -5.78
C TYR A 128 -8.63 13.81 -6.48
N CYS A 129 -7.58 13.20 -7.03
CA CYS A 129 -6.45 13.92 -7.64
C CYS A 129 -6.32 13.72 -9.15
N GLY A 130 -7.14 12.88 -9.75
CA GLY A 130 -7.12 12.56 -11.18
C GLY A 130 -7.69 11.17 -11.45
N PRO A 131 -7.77 10.74 -12.72
CA PRO A 131 -8.39 9.47 -13.09
C PRO A 131 -7.86 8.29 -12.26
N GLU A 132 -8.73 7.68 -11.46
CA GLU A 132 -8.42 6.58 -10.53
C GLU A 132 -7.38 6.90 -9.44
N VAL A 133 -6.99 8.17 -9.28
CA VAL A 133 -6.02 8.62 -8.28
C VAL A 133 -6.74 9.23 -7.08
N TYR A 134 -6.80 8.46 -6.01
CA TYR A 134 -7.37 8.86 -4.72
C TYR A 134 -6.27 8.90 -3.67
N ARG A 135 -6.19 10.00 -2.92
CA ARG A 135 -5.21 10.19 -1.87
C ARG A 135 -5.90 10.33 -0.52
N VAL A 136 -5.48 9.53 0.47
CA VAL A 136 -5.85 9.75 1.87
C VAL A 136 -5.13 11.01 2.36
N ILE A 137 -5.89 11.92 2.98
CA ILE A 137 -5.41 13.19 3.51
C ILE A 137 -5.76 13.29 5.00
N ASP A 138 -4.89 13.91 5.79
CA ASP A 138 -5.10 14.14 7.21
C ASP A 138 -5.94 15.41 7.45
N ASP A 139 -5.84 16.39 6.55
CA ASP A 139 -6.60 17.64 6.61
C ASP A 139 -7.07 18.16 5.24
N PHE A 140 -8.07 19.06 5.25
CA PHE A 140 -8.63 19.65 4.03
C PHE A 140 -7.69 20.62 3.30
N SER A 141 -6.57 21.03 3.90
CA SER A 141 -5.58 21.92 3.30
C SER A 141 -4.59 21.17 2.40
N GLU A 142 -4.43 19.86 2.58
CA GLU A 142 -3.53 19.02 1.78
C GLU A 142 -3.89 18.97 0.29
N GLN A 143 -3.05 19.52 -0.57
CA GLN A 143 -3.30 19.57 -2.01
C GLN A 143 -2.85 18.28 -2.73
N CYS A 144 -3.46 18.03 -3.89
CA CYS A 144 -2.95 17.03 -4.82
C CYS A 144 -1.57 17.45 -5.33
N PRO A 145 -0.60 16.53 -5.44
CA PRO A 145 0.72 16.86 -5.95
C PRO A 145 0.59 17.37 -7.40
N SER A 146 1.23 18.50 -7.69
CA SER A 146 1.15 19.21 -8.98
C SER A 146 1.97 18.55 -10.12
N GLY A 147 2.22 17.25 -10.05
CA GLY A 147 3.00 16.50 -11.03
C GLY A 147 2.31 15.21 -11.46
N ILE A 148 2.09 15.06 -12.77
CA ILE A 148 1.44 13.91 -13.43
C ILE A 148 2.28 12.60 -13.28
N LEU A 149 3.43 12.65 -12.61
CA LEU A 149 4.38 11.53 -12.47
C LEU A 149 4.46 10.92 -11.07
N ALA A 150 3.59 11.30 -10.13
CA ALA A 150 3.63 10.76 -8.76
C ALA A 150 2.87 9.43 -8.57
N THR A 151 2.29 8.85 -9.64
CA THR A 151 1.30 7.77 -9.54
C THR A 151 1.85 6.33 -9.47
N LEU A 152 3.16 6.14 -9.30
CA LEU A 152 3.75 4.80 -9.14
C LEU A 152 4.73 4.68 -7.96
N ALA A 153 4.95 5.77 -7.20
CA ALA A 153 5.87 5.74 -6.07
C ALA A 153 5.09 5.85 -4.75
N ASN A 154 4.85 4.69 -4.14
CA ASN A 154 4.62 4.46 -2.72
C ASN A 154 4.22 5.69 -1.88
N PRO A 155 2.96 5.79 -1.41
CA PRO A 155 2.66 6.74 -0.36
C PRO A 155 3.33 6.22 0.93
N PHE A 156 4.27 7.01 1.44
CA PHE A 156 4.86 6.94 2.79
C PHE A 156 5.91 5.87 3.10
N ASN A 157 7.19 6.24 2.89
CA ASN A 157 8.23 5.95 3.90
C ASN A 157 9.44 6.92 3.82
N VAL A 158 9.21 8.21 4.09
CA VAL A 158 10.28 9.23 4.11
C VAL A 158 11.19 9.11 5.34
N ARG A 159 10.95 8.15 6.24
CA ARG A 159 11.80 7.95 7.43
C ARG A 159 12.92 6.93 7.26
N SER A 160 12.84 6.04 6.26
CA SER A 160 13.83 4.96 6.09
C SER A 160 14.98 5.29 5.12
N GLY A 161 14.80 6.28 4.22
CA GLY A 161 15.83 6.65 3.23
C GLY A 161 17.06 7.36 3.81
N ILE A 162 16.89 8.10 4.92
CA ILE A 162 17.99 8.81 5.57
C ILE A 162 18.99 7.82 6.20
N ILE A 163 18.51 6.67 6.70
CA ILE A 163 19.37 5.67 7.36
C ILE A 163 20.28 4.96 6.36
N VAL A 164 19.80 4.68 5.14
CA VAL A 164 20.59 4.00 4.09
C VAL A 164 21.72 4.89 3.56
N ILE A 165 21.47 6.19 3.41
CA ILE A 165 22.50 7.14 2.95
C ILE A 165 23.60 7.31 4.02
N ILE A 166 23.22 7.36 5.31
CA ILE A 166 24.18 7.49 6.40
C ILE A 166 25.05 6.22 6.55
N LEU A 167 24.46 5.02 6.48
CA LEU A 167 25.22 3.77 6.55
C LEU A 167 26.12 3.54 5.34
N GLY A 168 25.64 3.86 4.13
CA GLY A 168 26.44 3.76 2.90
C GLY A 168 27.66 4.70 2.91
N GLY A 169 27.47 5.94 3.37
CA GLY A 169 28.56 6.91 3.52
C GLY A 169 29.61 6.48 4.55
N PHE A 170 29.18 5.87 5.66
CA PHE A 170 30.10 5.42 6.72
C PHE A 170 30.97 4.24 6.26
N LEU A 171 30.40 3.29 5.50
CA LEU A 171 31.15 2.15 4.95
C LEU A 171 32.23 2.59 3.93
N LEU A 172 31.94 3.61 3.11
CA LEU A 172 32.92 4.17 2.16
C LEU A 172 34.07 4.90 2.88
N ALA A 173 33.80 5.58 3.99
CA ALA A 173 34.82 6.24 4.79
C ALA A 173 35.76 5.23 5.50
N ILE A 174 35.22 4.10 5.99
CA ILE A 174 36.03 3.04 6.58
C ILE A 174 36.87 2.34 5.50
N GLY A 175 36.28 2.00 4.35
CA GLY A 175 36.98 1.34 3.25
C GLY A 175 38.17 2.15 2.70
N SER A 176 37.98 3.46 2.53
CA SER A 176 39.06 4.37 2.10
C SER A 176 40.17 4.52 3.14
N SER A 177 39.82 4.57 4.44
CA SER A 177 40.80 4.65 5.53
C SER A 177 41.68 3.39 5.62
N VAL A 178 41.09 2.20 5.47
CA VAL A 178 41.85 0.93 5.48
C VAL A 178 42.78 0.83 4.28
N LEU A 179 42.34 1.24 3.08
CA LEU A 179 43.15 1.22 1.86
C LEU A 179 44.37 2.15 1.95
N VAL A 180 44.21 3.35 2.53
CA VAL A 180 45.33 4.28 2.75
C VAL A 180 46.33 3.72 3.77
N CYS A 181 45.84 3.06 4.83
CA CYS A 181 46.70 2.41 5.81
C CYS A 181 47.50 1.23 5.24
N THR A 182 46.90 0.40 4.37
CA THR A 182 47.61 -0.72 3.75
C THR A 182 48.66 -0.25 2.76
N LEU A 183 48.36 0.75 1.92
CA LEU A 183 49.31 1.32 0.95
C LEU A 183 50.51 2.00 1.64
N LYS A 184 50.28 2.71 2.76
CA LYS A 184 51.38 3.33 3.52
C LYS A 184 52.31 2.29 4.17
N LYS A 185 51.79 1.10 4.50
CA LYS A 185 52.57 0.01 5.11
C LYS A 185 53.43 -0.71 4.07
N THR A 186 52.94 -0.92 2.84
CA THR A 186 53.70 -1.54 1.73
C THR A 186 54.69 -0.58 1.05
N GLY A 187 54.45 0.73 1.09
CA GLY A 187 55.41 1.72 0.59
C GLY A 187 56.69 1.83 1.43
N LYS A 188 56.65 1.46 2.71
CA LYS A 188 57.78 1.58 3.63
C LYS A 188 58.75 0.39 3.58
N THR A 189 58.34 -0.74 2.99
CA THR A 189 59.15 -1.98 2.89
C THR A 189 59.99 -2.06 1.62
N ARG A 190 60.11 -0.98 0.83
CA ARG A 190 60.90 -0.95 -0.43
C ARG A 190 62.17 -0.09 -0.38
N TYR A 191 62.54 0.41 0.79
CA TYR A 191 63.79 1.16 0.99
C TYR A 191 64.59 0.55 2.14
N GLU A 192 64.99 -0.71 1.99
CA GLU A 192 66.19 -1.30 2.60
C GLU A 192 66.88 -2.18 1.57
#